data_AF-A0A3C1XV05-F1
#
_entry.id   AF-A0A3C1XV05-F1
#
_cell.length_a   1.000
_cell.length_b   1.000
_cell.length_c   1.000
_cell.angle_alpha   90.00
_cell.angle_beta   90.00
_cell.angle_gamma   90.00
#
_symmetry.space_group_name_H-M   'P 1'
#
loop_
_entity.id
_entity.type
_entity.pdbx_description
1 polymer ?
#
loop_
_entity_poly.entity_id
_entity_poly.type
_entity_poly.pdbx_seq_one_letter_code
_entity_poly.pdbx_strand_id
1 'polypeptide(L)' 'MHRDELLALMISVSAPAPRLDEWDRVLSLYAGYLEGVAPKLSEKELGNFIGAGAMFYRTLCQANAYRQESVWGRRKKES' A
#
# COMPACT_ATOMS: atom_id res chain seq x y z
N MET A 1 17.56 12.93 -6.60
CA MET A 1 16.10 12.98 -6.80
C MET A 1 15.47 13.66 -5.61
N HIS A 2 14.57 14.61 -5.87
CA HIS A 2 13.78 15.25 -4.84
C HIS A 2 12.50 14.45 -4.52
N ARG A 3 11.89 14.71 -3.37
CA ARG A 3 10.65 14.04 -2.94
C ARG A 3 9.54 14.15 -4.00
N ASP A 4 9.37 15.32 -4.58
CA ASP A 4 8.26 15.56 -5.52
C ASP A 4 8.50 14.86 -6.86
N GLU A 5 9.75 14.68 -7.27
CA GLU A 5 10.12 13.85 -8.43
C GLU A 5 9.82 12.36 -8.17
N LEU A 6 10.17 11.87 -6.97
CA LEU A 6 9.85 10.50 -6.56
C LEU A 6 8.34 10.26 -6.57
N LEU A 7 7.56 11.20 -6.05
CA LEU A 7 6.11 11.12 -6.05
C LEU A 7 5.54 11.11 -7.48
N ALA A 8 6.01 12.02 -8.33
CA ALA A 8 5.60 12.07 -9.74
C ALA A 8 5.88 10.74 -10.46
N LEU A 9 7.02 10.10 -10.18
CA LEU A 9 7.34 8.78 -10.73
C LEU A 9 6.44 7.68 -10.16
N MET A 10 6.18 7.66 -8.85
CA MET A 10 5.26 6.69 -8.23
C MET A 10 3.86 6.74 -8.85
N ILE A 11 3.40 7.93 -9.27
CA ILE A 11 2.09 8.14 -9.90
C ILE A 11 2.10 7.77 -11.39
N SER A 12 3.20 8.05 -12.09
CA SER A 12 3.26 7.93 -13.56
C SER A 12 3.78 6.58 -14.05
N VAL A 13 4.52 5.83 -13.23
CA VAL A 13 5.08 4.55 -13.65
C VAL A 13 3.97 3.53 -13.90
N SER A 14 4.06 2.81 -15.02
CA SER A 14 3.16 1.68 -15.27
C SER A 14 3.51 0.54 -14.32
N ALA A 15 2.55 0.17 -13.47
CA ALA A 15 2.67 -0.93 -12.53
C ALA A 15 1.38 -1.76 -12.54
N PRO A 16 1.45 -3.07 -12.20
CA PRO A 16 0.25 -3.84 -11.94
C PRO A 16 -0.64 -3.15 -10.89
N ALA A 17 -1.95 -3.20 -11.10
CA ALA A 17 -2.95 -2.69 -10.16
C ALA A 17 -3.76 -3.87 -9.59
N PRO A 18 -3.31 -4.49 -8.48
CA PRO A 18 -4.03 -5.61 -7.87
C PRO A 18 -5.42 -5.21 -7.39
N ARG A 19 -6.28 -6.20 -7.22
CA ARG A 19 -7.59 -5.98 -6.62
C ARG A 19 -7.45 -5.60 -5.15
N LEU A 20 -8.43 -4.88 -4.61
CA LEU A 20 -8.37 -4.37 -3.24
C LEU A 20 -8.29 -5.45 -2.17
N ASP A 21 -8.76 -6.66 -2.45
CA ASP A 21 -8.67 -7.85 -1.58
C ASP A 21 -7.36 -8.64 -1.75
N GLU A 22 -6.49 -8.22 -2.68
CA GLU A 22 -5.13 -8.76 -2.88
C GLU A 22 -4.07 -7.80 -2.29
N TRP A 23 -4.46 -7.01 -1.29
CA TRP A 23 -3.62 -6.00 -0.64
C TRP A 23 -2.40 -6.63 0.09
N ASP A 24 -2.54 -7.87 0.53
CA ASP A 24 -1.50 -8.66 1.17
C ASP A 24 -0.34 -8.90 0.21
N ARG A 25 -0.64 -9.23 -1.06
CA ARG A 25 0.35 -9.41 -2.11
C ARG A 25 1.16 -8.14 -2.37
N VAL A 26 0.53 -6.97 -2.32
CA VAL A 26 1.21 -5.67 -2.48
C VAL A 26 2.23 -5.45 -1.36
N LEU A 27 1.86 -5.76 -0.11
CA LEU A 27 2.75 -5.63 1.03
C LEU A 27 3.89 -6.66 1.00
N SER A 28 3.62 -7.89 0.56
CA SER A 28 4.66 -8.91 0.38
C SER A 28 5.69 -8.47 -0.66
N LEU A 29 5.26 -7.88 -1.78
CA LEU A 29 6.18 -7.33 -2.79
C LEU A 29 7.02 -6.19 -2.21
N TYR A 30 6.39 -5.26 -1.49
CA TYR A 30 7.10 -4.17 -0.82
C TYR A 30 8.16 -4.69 0.16
N ALA A 31 7.80 -5.69 0.99
CA ALA A 31 8.73 -6.31 1.93
C ALA A 31 9.91 -7.00 1.22
N GLY A 32 9.66 -7.68 0.10
CA GLY A 32 10.72 -8.29 -0.71
C GLY A 32 11.67 -7.27 -1.33
N TYR A 33 11.15 -6.14 -1.83
CA TYR A 33 12.02 -5.05 -2.30
C TYR A 33 12.83 -4.43 -1.16
N LEU A 34 12.21 -4.27 0.01
CA LEU A 34 12.88 -3.74 1.20
C LEU A 34 13.99 -4.67 1.68
N GLU A 35 13.76 -5.99 1.71
CA GLU A 35 14.77 -7.00 2.05
C GLU A 35 16.02 -6.86 1.18
N GLY A 36 15.83 -6.68 -0.14
CA GLY A 36 16.96 -6.53 -1.08
C GLY A 36 17.81 -5.27 -0.86
N VAL A 37 17.23 -4.20 -0.29
CA VAL A 37 17.96 -2.96 0.01
C VAL A 37 18.33 -2.78 1.47
N ALA A 38 17.74 -3.56 2.38
CA ALA A 38 17.92 -3.45 3.83
C ALA A 38 19.39 -3.45 4.28
N PRO A 39 20.31 -4.26 3.72
CA PRO A 39 21.73 -4.23 4.11
C PRO A 39 22.44 -2.90 3.84
N LYS A 40 21.86 -2.02 3.02
CA LYS A 40 22.42 -0.71 2.66
C LYS A 40 21.82 0.44 3.48
N LEU A 41 20.84 0.15 4.34
CA LEU A 41 20.13 1.14 5.13
C LEU A 41 20.66 1.16 6.55
N SER A 42 20.65 2.33 7.18
CA SER A 42 20.72 2.44 8.63
C SER A 42 19.45 1.87 9.27
N GLU A 43 19.51 1.50 10.55
CA GLU A 43 18.34 1.06 11.31
C GLU A 43 17.20 2.08 11.29
N LYS A 44 17.53 3.37 11.35
CA LYS A 44 16.54 4.45 11.28
C LYS A 44 15.85 4.50 9.92
N GLU A 45 16.60 4.37 8.83
CA GLU A 45 16.03 4.34 7.48
C GLU A 45 15.16 3.10 7.27
N LEU A 46 15.65 1.93 7.68
CA LEU A 46 14.87 0.69 7.65
C LEU A 46 13.56 0.82 8.44
N GLY A 47 13.63 1.41 9.64
CA GLY A 47 12.44 1.71 10.46
C GLY A 47 11.45 2.64 9.77
N ASN A 48 11.92 3.66 9.05
CA ASN A 48 11.06 4.56 8.28
C ASN A 48 10.33 3.82 7.15
N PHE A 49 11.02 2.92 6.43
CA PHE A 49 10.40 2.11 5.38
C PHE A 49 9.39 1.10 5.95
N ILE A 50 9.72 0.41 7.04
CA ILE A 50 8.76 -0.46 7.75
C ILE A 50 7.53 0.36 8.18
N GLY A 51 7.74 1.57 8.71
CA GLY A 51 6.67 2.50 9.06
C GLY A 51 5.77 2.86 7.88
N ALA A 52 6.35 3.13 6.70
CA ALA A 52 5.60 3.38 5.47
C ALA A 52 4.77 2.16 5.04
N GLY A 53 5.34 0.96 5.06
CA GLY A 53 4.60 -0.29 4.80
C GLY A 53 3.41 -0.48 5.74
N ALA A 54 3.59 -0.19 7.03
CA ALA A 54 2.50 -0.25 8.01
C ALA A 54 1.40 0.80 7.76
N MET A 55 1.75 1.98 7.27
CA MET A 55 0.76 2.99 6.83
C MET A 55 -0.03 2.50 5.62
N PHE A 56 0.65 1.96 4.60
CA PHE A 56 -0.03 1.37 3.43
C PHE A 56 -1.01 0.27 3.84
N TYR A 57 -0.59 -0.66 4.71
CA TYR A 57 -1.47 -1.71 5.23
C TYR A 57 -2.75 -1.15 5.85
N ARG A 58 -2.61 -0.20 6.79
CA ARG A 58 -3.76 0.38 7.50
C ARG A 58 -4.71 1.10 6.54
N THR A 59 -4.18 1.86 5.58
CA THR A 59 -4.99 2.54 4.57
C THR A 59 -5.72 1.56 3.66
N LEU A 60 -5.08 0.47 3.24
CA LEU A 60 -5.71 -0.56 2.41
C LEU A 60 -6.81 -1.30 3.17
N CYS A 61 -6.60 -1.64 4.44
CA CYS A 61 -7.64 -2.23 5.30
C CYS A 61 -8.85 -1.31 5.46
N GLN A 62 -8.63 -0.01 5.69
CA GLN A 62 -9.71 0.98 5.78
C GLN A 62 -10.49 1.08 4.47
N ALA A 63 -9.81 1.11 3.32
CA ALA A 63 -10.44 1.16 2.01
C ALA A 63 -11.27 -0.11 1.74
N ASN A 64 -10.74 -1.29 2.09
CA ASN A 64 -11.47 -2.55 1.95
C ASN A 64 -12.72 -2.58 2.84
N ALA A 65 -12.61 -2.17 4.11
CA ALA A 65 -13.75 -2.08 5.03
C ALA A 65 -14.84 -1.14 4.51
N TYR A 66 -14.47 0.06 4.08
CA TYR A 66 -15.40 1.03 3.48
C TYR A 66 -16.12 0.45 2.24
N ARG A 67 -15.40 -0.30 1.41
CA ARG A 67 -15.97 -0.95 0.23
C ARG A 67 -16.98 -2.02 0.61
N GLN A 68 -16.70 -2.81 1.64
CA GLN A 68 -17.68 -3.77 2.14
C GLN A 68 -18.91 -3.06 2.66
N GLU A 69 -18.77 -2.12 3.60
CA GLU A 69 -19.89 -1.37 4.19
C GLU A 69 -20.78 -0.69 3.13
N SER A 70 -20.19 -0.07 2.12
CA SER A 70 -20.95 0.56 1.02
C SER A 70 -21.69 -0.45 0.12
N VAL A 71 -21.17 -1.66 -0.06
CA VAL A 71 -21.86 -2.76 -0.75
C VAL A 71 -23.03 -3.30 0.10
N TRP A 72 -22.85 -3.44 1.41
CA TRP A 72 -23.93 -3.82 2.32
C TRP A 72 -25.01 -2.74 2.43
N GLY A 73 -24.63 -1.47 2.42
CA GLY A 73 -25.55 -0.32 2.44
C GLY A 73 -26.42 -0.19 1.19
N ARG A 74 -25.93 -0.60 0.01
CA ARG A 74 -26.73 -0.65 -1.23
C ARG A 74 -27.76 -1.77 -1.20
N ARG A 75 -27.38 -3.00 -0.82
CA ARG A 75 -28.31 -4.14 -0.75
C ARG A 75 -29.47 -3.93 0.22
N LYS A 76 -29.25 -3.22 1.34
CA LYS A 76 -30.32 -2.86 2.30
C LYS A 76 -31.32 -1.82 1.78
N LYS A 77 -31.01 -1.07 0.71
CA LYS A 77 -31.94 -0.11 0.10
C LYS A 77 -32.79 -0.71 -1.03
N GLU A 78 -32.40 -1.88 -1.53
CA GLU A 78 -33.10 -2.62 -2.60
C GLU A 78 -33.97 -3.77 -2.06
N SER A 79 -34.01 -3.98 -0.73
CA SER A 79 -34.90 -4.93 -0.03
C SER A 79 -35.93 -4.16 0.78
#